data_AF-A0A8C3VMQ1-F1
#
_entry.id   AF-A0A8C3VMQ1-F1
#
_cell.length_a   1.000
_cell.length_b   1.000
_cell.length_c   1.000
_cell.angle_alpha   90.00
_cell.angle_beta   90.00
_cell.angle_gamma   90.00
#
_symmetry.space_group_name_H-M   'P 1'
#
loop_
_entity.id
_entity.type
_entity.pdbx_description
1 polymer ?
#
loop_
_entity_poly.entity_id
_entity_poly.type
_entity_poly.pdbx_seq_one_letter_code
_entity_poly.pdbx_strand_id
1 'polypeptide(L)'
;MNRSGLPLCLLSVVFSLFWTPSAGLKTLHLGSCVITANLQGIRNGFSEIRDSVQARDEIIDIRILKKTQSLKDTKPADQCCLLRHILRLYLDRVFKNYQTPDHHILRKISRLANSFLTIKKDLRLCLQPQAAVVKALGELDIVLRWMEEIV
;
A
#
# COMPACT_ATOMS: atom_id res chain seq x y z
N MET A 1 18.09 18.46 -55.07
CA MET A 1 18.27 18.53 -53.60
C MET A 1 16.95 18.13 -52.97
N ASN A 2 16.64 16.83 -52.94
CA ASN A 2 15.36 16.33 -52.43
C ASN A 2 15.48 16.07 -50.93
N ARG A 3 14.84 16.93 -50.13
CA ARG A 3 14.73 16.77 -48.69
C ARG A 3 13.84 15.56 -48.38
N SER A 4 14.48 14.42 -48.09
CA SER A 4 13.85 13.26 -47.43
C SER A 4 13.55 13.60 -45.96
N GLY A 5 12.54 14.45 -45.74
CA GLY A 5 12.07 14.84 -44.40
C GLY A 5 10.93 13.98 -43.84
N LEU A 6 10.34 13.10 -44.67
CA LEU A 6 9.15 12.34 -44.31
C LEU A 6 9.38 11.14 -43.37
N PRO A 7 10.50 10.37 -43.43
CA PRO A 7 10.62 9.15 -42.64
C PRO A 7 11.08 9.40 -41.19
N LEU A 8 11.77 10.52 -40.92
CA LEU A 8 12.21 10.85 -39.56
C LEU A 8 11.04 11.28 -38.65
N CYS A 9 10.03 11.96 -39.20
CA CYS A 9 8.88 12.40 -38.41
C CYS A 9 7.99 11.22 -37.96
N LEU A 10 7.87 10.18 -38.79
CA LEU A 10 7.05 9.00 -38.46
C LEU A 10 7.67 8.13 -37.36
N LEU A 11 9.00 8.05 -37.30
CA LEU A 11 9.71 7.32 -36.24
C LEU A 11 9.58 8.00 -34.86
N SER A 12 9.49 9.34 -34.84
CA SER A 12 9.32 10.13 -33.61
C SER A 12 7.96 9.94 -32.94
N VAL A 13 6.89 9.78 -33.74
CA VAL A 13 5.52 9.55 -33.23
C VAL A 13 5.35 8.14 -32.63
N VAL A 14 6.03 7.14 -33.20
CA VAL A 14 6.00 5.77 -32.67
C VAL A 14 6.72 5.67 -31.32
N PHE A 15 7.83 6.41 -31.15
CA PHE A 15 8.59 6.42 -29.89
C PHE A 15 7.86 7.16 -28.75
N SER A 16 7.05 8.16 -29.07
CA SER A 16 6.25 8.92 -28.08
C SER A 16 4.99 8.20 -27.64
N LEU A 17 4.40 7.32 -28.46
CA LEU A 17 3.27 6.47 -28.07
C LEU A 17 3.68 5.27 -27.20
N PHE A 18 4.94 4.83 -27.27
CA PHE A 18 5.45 3.73 -26.46
C PHE A 18 5.85 4.17 -25.04
N TRP A 19 6.09 5.47 -24.85
CA TRP A 19 6.37 6.06 -23.54
C TRP A 19 5.13 6.79 -23.03
N THR A 20 4.09 6.04 -22.68
CA THR A 20 3.16 6.55 -21.66
C THR A 20 3.76 6.17 -20.32
N PRO A 21 4.27 7.12 -19.51
CA PRO A 21 4.53 6.84 -18.11
C PRO A 21 3.23 6.28 -17.56
N SER A 22 3.26 5.12 -16.91
CA SER A 22 2.07 4.54 -16.28
C SER A 22 1.55 5.55 -15.26
N ALA A 23 0.62 6.39 -15.69
CA ALA A 23 0.20 7.58 -14.98
C ALA A 23 -0.49 7.14 -13.68
N GLY A 24 0.25 7.19 -12.58
CA GLY A 24 -0.24 6.78 -11.26
C GLY A 24 0.52 5.67 -10.56
N LEU A 25 1.48 5.03 -11.26
CA LEU A 25 2.38 4.07 -10.66
C LEU A 25 3.48 4.79 -9.87
N LYS A 26 3.70 4.40 -8.61
CA LYS A 26 4.70 5.02 -7.73
C LYS A 26 5.61 3.96 -7.14
N THR A 27 6.91 4.20 -7.23
CA THR A 27 7.94 3.41 -6.55
C THR A 27 7.98 3.78 -5.07
N LEU A 28 7.93 2.77 -4.22
CA LEU A 28 8.01 2.88 -2.76
C LEU A 28 9.34 2.28 -2.31
N HIS A 29 10.18 3.11 -1.69
CA HIS A 29 11.41 2.68 -1.04
C HIS A 29 11.12 2.43 0.45
N LEU A 30 11.33 1.20 0.92
CA LEU A 30 10.98 0.72 2.25
C LEU A 30 12.21 0.02 2.86
N GLY A 31 13.27 0.80 3.08
CA GLY A 31 14.59 0.27 3.41
C GLY A 31 15.26 -0.38 2.21
N SER A 32 15.66 -1.65 2.34
CA SER A 32 16.21 -2.45 1.25
C SER A 32 15.14 -3.00 0.28
N CYS A 33 13.86 -2.89 0.63
CA CYS A 33 12.73 -3.30 -0.21
C CYS A 33 12.31 -2.16 -1.13
N VAL A 34 12.17 -2.45 -2.42
CA VAL A 34 11.65 -1.51 -3.42
C VAL A 34 10.51 -2.19 -4.16
N ILE A 35 9.33 -1.59 -4.10
CA ILE A 35 8.14 -2.08 -4.81
C ILE A 35 7.48 -0.96 -5.61
N THR A 36 6.58 -1.33 -6.49
CA THR A 36 5.89 -0.40 -7.37
C THR A 36 4.39 -0.57 -7.20
N ALA A 37 3.66 0.51 -6.91
CA ALA A 37 2.24 0.45 -6.56
C ALA A 37 1.41 1.51 -7.29
N ASN A 38 0.20 1.16 -7.74
CA ASN A 38 -0.73 2.10 -8.37
C ASN A 38 -1.47 2.94 -7.33
N LEU A 39 -0.75 3.88 -6.70
CA LEU A 39 -1.33 4.72 -5.66
C LEU A 39 -2.41 5.66 -6.20
N GLN A 40 -2.32 6.09 -7.46
CA GLN A 40 -3.35 6.95 -8.03
C GLN A 40 -4.67 6.21 -8.22
N GLY A 41 -4.63 4.97 -8.73
CA GLY A 41 -5.82 4.12 -8.85
C GLY A 41 -6.49 3.87 -7.51
N ILE A 42 -5.70 3.65 -6.45
CA ILE A 42 -6.21 3.50 -5.08
C ILE A 42 -6.86 4.80 -4.59
N ARG A 43 -6.21 5.95 -4.79
CA ARG A 43 -6.76 7.26 -4.38
C ARG A 43 -8.07 7.57 -5.09
N ASN A 44 -8.12 7.38 -6.40
CA ASN A 44 -9.32 7.61 -7.20
C ASN A 44 -10.46 6.68 -6.75
N GLY A 45 -10.16 5.40 -6.54
CA GLY A 45 -11.16 4.44 -6.05
C GLY A 45 -11.71 4.77 -4.67
N PHE A 46 -10.87 5.31 -3.77
CA PHE A 46 -11.30 5.73 -2.43
C PHE A 46 -12.06 7.06 -2.44
N SER A 47 -11.65 8.04 -3.26
CA SER A 47 -12.32 9.35 -3.30
C SER A 47 -13.79 9.25 -3.67
N GLU A 48 -14.18 8.26 -4.48
CA GLU A 48 -15.57 8.02 -4.87
C GLU A 48 -16.47 7.53 -3.72
N ILE A 49 -15.90 6.97 -2.65
CA ILE A 49 -16.66 6.45 -1.50
C ILE A 49 -16.32 7.16 -0.19
N ARG A 50 -15.32 8.06 -0.19
CA ARG A 50 -14.78 8.70 1.01
C ARG A 50 -15.87 9.36 1.83
N ASP A 51 -16.63 10.26 1.20
CA ASP A 51 -17.59 11.09 1.92
C ASP A 51 -18.72 10.24 2.51
N SER A 52 -19.19 9.21 1.77
CA SER A 52 -20.19 8.24 2.24
C SER A 52 -19.70 7.36 3.39
N VAL A 53 -18.41 6.98 3.40
CA VAL A 53 -17.81 6.18 4.48
C VAL A 53 -17.59 7.06 5.71
N GLN A 54 -17.07 8.27 5.54
CA GLN A 54 -16.79 9.20 6.64
C GLN A 54 -18.06 9.74 7.29
N ALA A 55 -19.15 9.90 6.55
CA ALA A 55 -20.44 10.30 7.12
C ALA A 55 -21.04 9.26 8.10
N ARG A 56 -20.51 8.02 8.11
CA ARG A 56 -20.91 6.97 9.05
C ARG A 56 -20.02 6.87 10.28
N ASP A 57 -18.94 7.66 10.33
CA ASP A 57 -18.03 7.68 11.47
C ASP A 57 -18.60 8.59 12.56
N GLU A 58 -19.15 7.99 13.61
CA GLU A 58 -19.73 8.70 14.75
C GLU A 58 -18.65 9.11 15.78
N ILE A 59 -17.44 8.53 15.70
CA ILE A 59 -16.37 8.71 16.69
C ILE A 59 -15.26 9.59 16.11
N ILE A 60 -15.48 10.91 16.18
CA ILE A 60 -14.59 11.90 15.56
C ILE A 60 -13.33 12.26 16.39
N ASP A 61 -13.32 11.90 17.66
CA ASP A 61 -12.25 12.24 18.62
C ASP A 61 -11.11 11.21 18.61
N ILE A 62 -11.35 10.01 18.11
CA ILE A 62 -10.35 8.94 18.05
C ILE A 62 -9.73 8.85 16.66
N ARG A 63 -8.42 9.03 16.59
CA ARG A 63 -7.63 8.77 15.37
C ARG A 63 -6.76 7.53 15.53
N ILE A 64 -7.13 6.46 14.81
CA ILE A 64 -6.38 5.19 14.80
C ILE A 64 -4.98 5.37 14.21
N LEU A 65 -4.88 5.93 13.00
CA LEU A 65 -3.61 6.19 12.34
C LEU A 65 -3.10 7.60 12.69
N LYS A 66 -2.43 7.72 13.85
CA LYS A 66 -1.87 8.98 14.36
C LYS A 66 -0.68 9.45 13.51
N LYS A 67 -0.53 10.78 13.36
CA LYS A 67 0.59 11.37 12.61
C LYS A 67 1.97 11.02 13.19
N THR A 68 2.04 10.80 14.51
CA THR A 68 3.28 10.43 15.22
C THR A 68 3.81 9.04 14.86
N GLN A 69 3.00 8.20 14.21
CA GLN A 69 3.38 6.85 13.76
C GLN A 69 3.30 6.77 12.23
N SER A 70 3.92 7.75 11.55
CA SER A 70 4.01 7.76 10.10
C SER A 70 5.01 6.73 9.59
N LEU A 71 4.73 6.16 8.43
CA LEU A 71 5.68 5.28 7.73
C LEU A 71 7.01 5.98 7.45
N LYS A 72 6.99 7.30 7.22
CA LYS A 72 8.21 8.09 6.94
C LYS A 72 9.12 8.24 8.17
N ASP A 73 8.53 8.28 9.35
CA ASP A 73 9.25 8.52 10.61
C ASP A 73 9.75 7.20 11.22
N THR A 74 9.37 6.07 10.61
CA THR A 74 9.83 4.74 10.98
C THR A 74 11.21 4.48 10.38
N LYS A 75 12.09 3.80 11.13
CA LYS A 75 13.43 3.38 10.65
C LYS A 75 13.30 2.65 9.30
N PRO A 76 14.15 2.96 8.29
CA PRO A 76 14.00 2.38 6.95
C PRO A 76 13.89 0.85 6.93
N ALA A 77 14.65 0.15 7.78
CA ALA A 77 14.60 -1.31 7.90
C ALA A 77 13.22 -1.85 8.35
N ASP A 78 12.45 -1.07 9.11
CA ASP A 78 11.18 -1.47 9.70
C ASP A 78 9.97 -1.05 8.84
N GLN A 79 10.16 -0.14 7.89
CA GLN A 79 9.08 0.42 7.04
C GLN A 79 8.34 -0.65 6.24
N CYS A 80 9.06 -1.61 5.65
CA CYS A 80 8.46 -2.72 4.91
C CYS A 80 7.60 -3.61 5.83
N CYS A 81 8.12 -3.91 7.03
CA CYS A 81 7.41 -4.71 8.02
C CYS A 81 6.12 -4.01 8.48
N LEU A 82 6.24 -2.74 8.88
CA LEU A 82 5.11 -1.93 9.32
C LEU A 82 4.02 -1.84 8.25
N LEU A 83 4.38 -1.52 7.00
CA LEU A 83 3.42 -1.46 5.89
C LEU A 83 2.72 -2.81 5.67
N ARG A 84 3.47 -3.92 5.72
CA ARG A 84 2.90 -5.27 5.59
C ARG A 84 1.89 -5.58 6.70
N HIS A 85 2.16 -5.16 7.94
CA HIS A 85 1.22 -5.32 9.05
C HIS A 85 -0.04 -4.47 8.88
N ILE A 86 0.10 -3.22 8.45
CA ILE A 86 -1.04 -2.34 8.14
C ILE A 86 -1.90 -2.96 7.02
N LEU A 87 -1.29 -3.38 5.91
CA LEU A 87 -2.03 -4.01 4.81
C LEU A 87 -2.73 -5.30 5.26
N ARG A 88 -2.09 -6.10 6.12
CA ARG A 88 -2.72 -7.29 6.72
C ARG A 88 -3.94 -6.92 7.55
N LEU A 89 -3.84 -5.92 8.43
CA LEU A 89 -4.98 -5.45 9.23
C LEU A 89 -6.14 -5.03 8.32
N TYR A 90 -5.88 -4.23 7.29
CA TYR A 90 -6.92 -3.77 6.36
C TYR A 90 -7.60 -4.90 5.60
N LEU A 91 -6.82 -5.86 5.07
CA LEU A 91 -7.35 -6.99 4.33
C LEU A 91 -8.14 -7.96 5.22
N ASP A 92 -7.60 -8.29 6.40
CA ASP A 92 -8.14 -9.36 7.25
C ASP A 92 -9.31 -8.85 8.12
N ARG A 93 -9.29 -7.56 8.50
CA ARG A 93 -10.23 -6.99 9.49
C ARG A 93 -11.05 -5.81 9.00
N VAL A 94 -10.58 -4.99 8.05
CA VAL A 94 -11.30 -3.78 7.62
C VAL A 94 -12.19 -4.08 6.41
N PHE A 95 -11.60 -4.41 5.26
CA PHE A 95 -12.35 -4.59 4.02
C PHE A 95 -13.35 -5.75 4.09
N LYS A 96 -12.97 -6.84 4.76
CA LYS A 96 -13.82 -8.02 4.92
C LYS A 96 -15.08 -7.76 5.78
N ASN A 97 -14.98 -6.83 6.74
CA ASN A 97 -16.04 -6.62 7.74
C ASN A 97 -16.84 -5.34 7.52
N TYR A 98 -16.51 -4.52 6.52
CA TYR A 98 -17.30 -3.33 6.19
C TYR A 98 -18.66 -3.74 5.60
N GLN A 99 -19.75 -3.28 6.20
CA GLN A 99 -21.11 -3.63 5.81
C GLN A 99 -21.90 -2.38 5.36
N THR A 100 -22.59 -2.50 4.23
CA THR A 100 -23.51 -1.48 3.73
C THR A 100 -24.47 -2.13 2.73
N PRO A 101 -25.74 -1.69 2.65
CA PRO A 101 -26.65 -2.14 1.58
C PRO A 101 -26.24 -1.60 0.19
N ASP A 102 -25.37 -0.59 0.12
CA ASP A 102 -24.90 -0.01 -1.13
C ASP A 102 -23.88 -0.91 -1.85
N HIS A 103 -24.35 -1.61 -2.89
CA HIS A 103 -23.52 -2.47 -3.73
C HIS A 103 -22.42 -1.73 -4.50
N HIS A 104 -22.59 -0.44 -4.82
CA HIS A 104 -21.56 0.35 -5.47
C HIS A 104 -20.36 0.55 -4.53
N ILE A 105 -20.63 0.87 -3.26
CA ILE A 105 -19.58 1.00 -2.24
C ILE A 105 -18.87 -0.34 -2.02
N LEU A 106 -19.61 -1.45 -1.90
CA LEU A 106 -19.00 -2.78 -1.75
C LEU A 106 -18.09 -3.16 -2.93
N ARG A 107 -18.49 -2.83 -4.16
CA ARG A 107 -17.66 -3.04 -5.36
C ARG A 107 -16.37 -2.23 -5.30
N LYS A 108 -16.43 -0.97 -4.85
CA LYS A 108 -15.24 -0.12 -4.70
C LYS A 108 -14.32 -0.64 -3.60
N ILE A 109 -14.86 -1.07 -2.47
CA ILE A 109 -14.10 -1.71 -1.39
C ILE A 109 -13.38 -2.97 -1.88
N SER A 110 -14.05 -3.82 -2.67
CA SER A 110 -13.41 -5.00 -3.26
C SER A 110 -12.24 -4.63 -4.19
N ARG A 111 -12.39 -3.59 -5.01
CA ARG A 111 -11.30 -3.09 -5.88
C ARG A 111 -10.13 -2.54 -5.05
N LEU A 112 -10.40 -1.83 -3.96
CA LEU A 112 -9.37 -1.34 -3.03
C LEU A 112 -8.65 -2.51 -2.35
N ALA A 113 -9.40 -3.52 -1.87
CA ALA A 113 -8.85 -4.73 -1.25
C ALA A 113 -7.92 -5.48 -2.21
N ASN A 114 -8.33 -5.68 -3.46
CA ASN A 114 -7.46 -6.30 -4.47
C ASN A 114 -6.20 -5.48 -4.73
N SER A 115 -6.31 -4.15 -4.78
CA SER A 115 -5.13 -3.28 -4.93
C SER A 115 -4.16 -3.42 -3.75
N PHE A 116 -4.68 -3.47 -2.52
CA PHE A 116 -3.89 -3.68 -1.30
C PHE A 116 -3.26 -5.08 -1.26
N LEU A 117 -3.98 -6.10 -1.74
CA LEU A 117 -3.49 -7.47 -1.82
C LEU A 117 -2.28 -7.57 -2.75
N THR A 118 -2.30 -6.90 -3.90
CA THR A 118 -1.15 -6.83 -4.82
C THR A 118 0.07 -6.26 -4.10
N ILE A 119 -0.07 -5.10 -3.46
CA ILE A 119 1.04 -4.48 -2.70
C ILE A 119 1.56 -5.43 -1.62
N LYS A 120 0.66 -6.09 -0.86
CA LYS A 120 1.05 -7.06 0.17
C LYS A 120 1.83 -8.25 -0.40
N LYS A 121 1.47 -8.74 -1.60
CA LYS A 121 2.20 -9.82 -2.28
C LYS A 121 3.62 -9.37 -2.66
N ASP A 122 3.77 -8.16 -3.18
CA ASP A 122 5.10 -7.62 -3.53
C ASP A 122 5.98 -7.46 -2.29
N LEU A 123 5.42 -6.93 -1.19
CA LEU A 123 6.13 -6.84 0.10
C LEU A 123 6.48 -8.20 0.70
N ARG A 124 5.75 -9.27 0.35
CA ARG A 124 6.09 -10.63 0.82
C ARG A 124 7.42 -11.08 0.24
N LEU A 125 7.74 -10.69 -0.99
CA LEU A 125 9.01 -11.02 -1.67
C LEU A 125 10.21 -10.33 -1.01
N CYS A 126 9.98 -9.20 -0.32
CA CYS A 126 11.02 -8.47 0.38
C CYS A 126 11.44 -9.07 1.73
N LEU A 127 10.63 -9.95 2.33
CA LEU A 127 10.94 -10.53 3.63
C LEU A 127 11.61 -11.89 3.45
N GLN A 128 12.78 -12.10 4.05
CA GLN A 128 13.32 -13.43 4.33
C GLN A 128 12.57 -14.01 5.54
N PRO A 129 11.52 -14.84 5.35
CA PRO A 129 10.60 -15.17 6.44
C PRO A 129 11.32 -15.92 7.57
N GLN A 130 12.32 -16.73 7.22
CA GLN A 130 13.08 -17.51 8.19
C GLN A 130 13.93 -16.65 9.12
N ALA A 131 14.62 -15.63 8.58
CA ALA A 131 15.46 -14.75 9.39
C ALA A 131 14.64 -13.95 10.41
N ALA A 132 13.45 -13.47 10.01
CA ALA A 132 12.55 -12.75 10.90
C ALA A 132 11.97 -13.66 12.00
N VAL A 133 11.60 -14.90 11.66
CA VAL A 133 11.08 -15.88 12.64
C VAL A 133 12.16 -16.25 13.65
N VAL A 134 13.39 -16.55 13.21
CA VAL A 134 14.50 -16.88 14.11
C VAL A 134 14.81 -15.71 15.04
N LYS A 135 14.80 -14.48 14.53
CA LYS A 135 15.03 -13.28 15.34
C LYS A 135 13.95 -13.08 16.40
N ALA A 136 12.68 -13.13 16.00
CA ALA A 136 11.56 -12.96 16.92
C ALA A 136 11.51 -14.05 17.99
N LEU A 137 11.85 -15.28 17.62
CA LEU A 137 11.93 -16.39 18.58
C LEU A 137 13.09 -16.21 19.56
N GLY A 138 14.23 -15.67 19.08
CA GLY A 138 15.39 -15.35 19.92
C GLY A 138 15.18 -14.16 20.86
N GLU A 139 14.13 -13.36 20.68
CA GLU A 139 13.75 -12.22 21.53
C GLU A 139 12.53 -12.54 22.43
N LEU A 140 12.18 -13.82 22.58
CA LEU A 140 11.02 -14.24 23.38
C LEU A 140 11.17 -13.91 24.87
N ASP A 141 12.40 -13.90 25.38
CA ASP A 141 12.72 -13.52 26.77
C ASP A 141 12.31 -12.07 27.09
N ILE A 142 12.42 -11.15 26.12
CA ILE A 142 11.97 -9.76 26.27
C ILE A 142 10.45 -9.70 26.42
N VAL A 143 9.73 -10.48 25.62
CA VAL A 143 8.26 -10.54 25.67
C VAL A 143 7.80 -11.10 27.03
N LEU A 144 8.44 -12.17 27.50
CA LEU A 144 8.13 -12.76 28.80
C LEU A 144 8.38 -11.76 29.94
N ARG A 145 9.50 -11.02 29.89
CA ARG A 145 9.79 -9.97 30.88
C ARG A 145 8.71 -8.88 30.88
N TRP A 146 8.27 -8.41 29.72
CA TRP A 146 7.18 -7.42 29.66
C TRP A 146 5.87 -7.96 30.24
N MET A 147 5.60 -9.26 30.09
CA MET A 147 4.42 -9.87 30.71
C MET A 147 4.54 -9.92 32.23
N GLU A 148 5.73 -10.22 32.76
CA GLU A 148 6.01 -10.20 34.20
C GLU A 148 5.94 -8.78 34.79
N GLU A 149 6.32 -7.75 34.04
CA GLU A 149 6.21 -6.34 34.48
C GLU A 149 4.75 -5.85 34.64
N ILE A 150 3.78 -6.58 34.10
CA ILE A 150 2.35 -6.25 34.16
C ILE A 150 1.61 -7.05 35.25
N VAL A 151 2.26 -8.06 35.84
CA VAL A 151 1.71 -8.92 36.92
C VAL A 151 2.21 -8.43 38.28
#